data_AF-A0A158DV65-F1
#
_entry.id   AF-A0A158DV65-F1
#
_cell.length_a   1.000
_cell.length_b   1.000
_cell.length_c   1.000
_cell.angle_alpha   90.00
_cell.angle_beta   90.00
_cell.angle_gamma   90.00
#
_symmetry.space_group_name_H-M   'P 1'
#
loop_
_entity.id
_entity.type
_entity.pdbx_description
1 polymer ?
#
loop_
_entity_poly.entity_id
_entity_poly.type
_entity_poly.pdbx_seq_one_letter_code
_entity_poly.pdbx_strand_id
1 'polypeptide(L)'
;MEQEILSKMEAAISVMQRYIEQGHSLSCAYSGGKDSTCTLVLMLEAITHHVQSADTTIENPIIANFLHSVLDELQLHIEASVLPVQVHVTTPSLASQFVVSTIGRGTLVRIPENGVRDGRRTRACADYVARQV
;
A
#
# COMPACT_ATOMS: atom_id res chain seq x y z
N MET A 1 -2.93 -4.91 -30.42
CA MET A 1 -2.88 -5.22 -28.98
C MET A 1 -1.91 -4.29 -28.28
N GLU A 2 -0.64 -4.25 -28.69
CA GLU A 2 0.39 -3.38 -28.06
C GLU A 2 0.07 -1.88 -28.14
N GLN A 3 -0.35 -1.38 -29.31
CA GLN A 3 -0.79 0.01 -29.47
C GLN A 3 -2.00 0.40 -28.61
N GLU A 4 -2.89 -0.56 -28.33
CA GLU A 4 -4.08 -0.32 -27.49
C GLU A 4 -3.68 -0.19 -26.01
N ILE A 5 -2.67 -0.94 -25.57
CA ILE A 5 -2.14 -0.84 -24.21
C ILE A 5 -1.43 0.50 -24.03
N LEU A 6 -0.59 0.90 -24.99
CA LEU A 6 0.11 2.19 -24.93
C LEU A 6 -0.88 3.36 -24.87
N SER A 7 -1.96 3.35 -25.67
CA SER A 7 -2.95 4.43 -25.61
C SER A 7 -3.68 4.50 -24.27
N LYS A 8 -3.94 3.35 -23.61
CA LYS A 8 -4.51 3.31 -22.26
C LYS A 8 -3.54 3.84 -21.21
N MET A 9 -2.24 3.54 -21.36
CA MET A 9 -1.20 4.05 -20.46
C MET A 9 -1.09 5.57 -20.59
N GLU A 10 -1.01 6.10 -21.82
CA GLU A 10 -0.97 7.54 -22.09
C GLU A 10 -2.22 8.25 -21.54
N ALA A 11 -3.40 7.66 -21.73
CA ALA A 11 -4.64 8.20 -21.18
C ALA A 11 -4.59 8.27 -19.64
N ALA A 12 -4.12 7.21 -18.97
CA ALA A 12 -3.99 7.19 -17.51
C ALA A 12 -2.99 8.24 -17.00
N ILE A 13 -1.82 8.35 -17.66
CA ILE A 13 -0.78 9.33 -17.33
C ILE A 13 -1.32 10.76 -17.48
N SER A 14 -2.03 11.04 -18.58
CA SER A 14 -2.60 12.38 -18.85
C SER A 14 -3.59 12.82 -17.75
N VAL A 15 -4.36 11.88 -17.19
CA VAL A 15 -5.30 12.16 -16.10
C VAL A 15 -4.55 12.50 -14.82
N MET A 16 -3.48 11.76 -14.50
CA MET A 16 -2.64 12.05 -13.33
C MET A 16 -1.95 13.41 -13.45
N GLN A 17 -1.36 13.71 -14.61
CA GLN A 17 -0.74 15.00 -14.89
C GLN A 17 -1.72 16.15 -14.73
N ARG A 18 -2.96 16.01 -15.23
CA ARG A 18 -4.00 17.02 -15.06
C ARG A 18 -4.32 17.31 -13.59
N TYR A 19 -4.35 16.30 -12.72
CA TYR A 19 -4.55 16.53 -11.28
C TYR A 19 -3.37 17.28 -10.65
N ILE A 20 -2.14 16.96 -11.06
CA ILE A 20 -0.93 17.65 -10.59
C ILE A 20 -0.95 19.13 -11.04
N GLU A 21 -1.31 19.40 -12.29
CA GLU A 21 -1.45 20.77 -12.84
C GLU A 21 -2.52 21.58 -12.11
N GLN A 22 -3.56 20.92 -11.61
CA GLN A 22 -4.59 21.52 -10.75
C GLN A 22 -4.13 21.77 -9.31
N GLY A 23 -2.89 21.40 -8.97
CA GLY A 23 -2.29 21.58 -7.65
C GLY A 23 -2.60 20.46 -6.65
N HIS A 24 -3.11 19.31 -7.09
CA HIS A 24 -3.35 18.17 -6.21
C HIS A 24 -2.10 17.31 -6.04
N SER A 25 -1.80 16.93 -4.80
CA SER A 25 -0.77 15.92 -4.49
C SER A 25 -1.33 14.52 -4.67
N LEU A 26 -0.62 13.68 -5.43
CA LEU A 26 -0.97 12.27 -5.63
C LEU A 26 -0.15 11.40 -4.68
N SER A 27 -0.80 10.37 -4.10
CA SER A 27 -0.18 9.32 -3.28
C SER A 27 -0.52 7.94 -3.84
N CYS A 28 0.46 7.05 -3.95
CA CYS A 28 0.25 5.65 -4.34
C CYS A 28 0.60 4.71 -3.20
N ALA A 29 -0.33 3.82 -2.87
CA ALA A 29 -0.12 2.73 -1.92
C ALA A 29 0.48 1.50 -2.64
N TYR A 30 1.72 1.15 -2.32
CA TYR A 30 2.44 0.02 -2.89
C TYR A 30 2.43 -1.19 -1.96
N SER A 31 1.96 -2.32 -2.47
CA SER A 31 1.82 -3.59 -1.73
C SER A 31 2.66 -4.74 -2.30
N GLY A 32 3.41 -4.52 -3.40
CA GLY A 32 4.13 -5.60 -4.09
C GLY A 32 3.25 -6.48 -5.01
N GLY A 33 1.96 -6.17 -5.14
CA GLY A 33 1.04 -6.85 -6.06
C GLY A 33 1.18 -6.37 -7.51
N LYS A 34 0.56 -7.10 -8.46
CA LYS A 34 0.57 -6.73 -9.89
C LYS A 34 -0.08 -5.36 -10.15
N ASP A 35 -1.24 -5.13 -9.54
CA ASP A 35 -1.99 -3.89 -9.76
C ASP A 35 -1.29 -2.68 -9.14
N SER A 36 -0.75 -2.82 -7.92
CA SER A 36 -0.03 -1.74 -7.25
C SER A 36 1.32 -1.46 -7.90
N THR A 37 2.00 -2.48 -8.44
CA THR A 37 3.22 -2.29 -9.25
C THR A 37 2.92 -1.55 -10.55
N CYS A 38 1.86 -1.93 -11.28
CA CYS A 38 1.45 -1.23 -12.50
C CYS A 38 1.11 0.24 -12.20
N THR A 39 0.34 0.48 -11.14
CA THR A 39 -0.03 1.84 -10.70
C THR A 39 1.19 2.67 -10.37
N LEU A 40 2.17 2.10 -9.64
CA LEU A 40 3.40 2.77 -9.26
C LEU A 40 4.21 3.20 -10.50
N VAL A 41 4.39 2.32 -11.48
CA VAL A 41 5.13 2.63 -12.72
C VAL A 41 4.45 3.76 -13.48
N LEU A 42 3.13 3.68 -13.71
CA LEU A 42 2.38 4.74 -14.39
C LEU A 42 2.47 6.08 -13.64
N MET A 43 2.49 6.02 -12.31
CA MET A 43 2.55 7.20 -11.47
C MET A 43 3.96 7.85 -11.50
N LEU A 44 5.03 7.06 -11.55
CA LEU A 44 6.40 7.57 -11.70
C LEU A 44 6.57 8.30 -13.04
N GLU A 45 6.02 7.74 -14.12
CA GLU A 45 6.01 8.39 -15.45
C GLU A 45 5.23 9.72 -15.46
N ALA A 46 4.21 9.86 -14.61
CA ALA A 46 3.42 11.09 -14.47
C ALA A 46 4.09 12.17 -13.59
N ILE A 47 5.25 11.88 -12.99
CA ILE A 47 6.04 12.76 -12.10
C ILE A 47 5.28 13.17 -10.84
N THR A 48 5.18 12.25 -9.88
CA THR A 48 4.44 12.44 -8.62
C THR A 48 5.31 12.80 -7.41
N HIS A 49 4.65 13.04 -6.27
CA HIS A 49 5.27 13.61 -5.08
C HIS A 49 5.45 12.62 -3.92
N HIS A 50 4.59 11.59 -3.81
CA HIS A 50 4.63 10.66 -2.67
C HIS A 50 4.26 9.22 -3.05
N VAL A 51 5.08 8.27 -2.62
CA VAL A 51 4.84 6.83 -2.67
C VAL A 51 4.77 6.31 -1.23
N GLN A 52 3.69 5.61 -0.89
CA GLN A 52 3.49 5.06 0.44
C GLN A 52 3.47 3.54 0.33
N SER A 53 4.21 2.85 1.19
CA SER A 53 4.11 1.40 1.34
C SER A 53 3.80 1.05 2.79
N ALA A 54 3.02 0.00 2.99
CA ALA A 54 2.66 -0.48 4.32
C ALA A 54 3.22 -1.89 4.49
N ASP A 55 4.26 -2.02 5.30
CA ASP A 55 4.76 -3.32 5.71
C ASP A 55 3.90 -3.83 6.87
N THR A 56 3.08 -4.82 6.58
CA THR A 56 2.13 -5.38 7.56
C THR A 56 2.78 -6.38 8.51
N THR A 57 4.03 -6.82 8.25
CA THR A 57 4.74 -7.91 8.95
C THR A 57 4.01 -9.26 8.91
N ILE A 58 2.97 -9.40 8.08
CA ILE A 58 2.16 -10.62 7.89
C ILE A 58 2.64 -11.41 6.67
N GLU A 59 3.25 -10.72 5.71
CA GLU A 59 3.68 -11.31 4.45
C GLU A 59 4.74 -12.39 4.65
N ASN A 60 4.82 -13.31 3.69
CA ASN A 60 5.91 -14.29 3.65
C ASN A 60 7.25 -13.52 3.67
N PRO A 61 8.23 -13.90 4.51
CA PRO A 61 9.53 -13.21 4.60
C PRO A 61 10.24 -13.05 3.23
N ILE A 62 10.01 -13.97 2.29
CA ILE A 62 10.51 -13.85 0.92
C ILE A 62 9.88 -12.65 0.19
N ILE A 63 8.57 -12.48 0.35
CA ILE A 63 7.80 -11.38 -0.26
C ILE A 63 8.14 -10.05 0.41
N ALA A 64 8.27 -10.04 1.74
CA ALA A 64 8.69 -8.85 2.49
C ALA A 64 10.08 -8.38 2.05
N ASN A 65 11.05 -9.29 1.94
CA ASN A 65 12.40 -8.97 1.46
C ASN A 65 12.37 -8.44 0.02
N PHE A 66 11.54 -9.03 -0.85
CA PHE A 66 11.35 -8.53 -2.21
C PHE A 66 10.78 -7.10 -2.20
N LEU A 67 9.74 -6.84 -1.41
CA LEU A 67 9.15 -5.52 -1.26
C LEU A 67 10.18 -4.47 -0.82
N HIS A 68 10.97 -4.79 0.20
CA HIS A 68 12.06 -3.92 0.66
C HIS A 68 13.09 -3.67 -0.45
N SER A 69 13.52 -4.71 -1.18
CA SER A 69 14.48 -4.55 -2.28
C SER A 69 13.97 -3.64 -3.40
N VAL A 70 12.67 -3.72 -3.73
CA VAL A 70 12.05 -2.84 -4.75
C VAL A 70 11.97 -1.41 -4.24
N LEU A 71 11.63 -1.20 -2.97
CA LEU A 71 11.57 0.14 -2.38
C LEU A 71 12.96 0.78 -2.30
N ASP A 72 14.00 0.00 -1.98
CA ASP A 72 15.39 0.46 -1.98
C ASP A 72 15.85 0.87 -3.38
N GLU A 73 15.56 0.05 -4.41
CA GLU A 73 15.87 0.37 -5.80
C GLU A 73 15.12 1.62 -6.29
N LEU A 74 13.85 1.75 -5.90
CA LEU A 74 13.03 2.91 -6.22
C LEU A 74 13.57 4.18 -5.55
N GLN A 75 14.04 4.09 -4.31
CA GLN A 75 14.68 5.22 -3.64
C GLN A 75 15.98 5.65 -4.35
N LEU A 76 16.83 4.68 -4.73
CA LEU A 76 18.03 4.97 -5.51
C LEU A 76 17.70 5.62 -6.86
N HIS A 77 16.64 5.17 -7.53
CA HIS A 77 16.19 5.76 -8.78
C HIS A 77 15.68 7.21 -8.60
N ILE A 78 14.92 7.47 -7.53
CA ILE A 78 14.44 8.82 -7.20
C ILE A 78 15.62 9.76 -6.94
N GLU A 79 16.61 9.31 -6.18
CA GLU A 79 17.81 10.09 -5.85
C GLU A 79 18.65 10.37 -7.10
N ALA A 80 18.84 9.39 -7.98
CA ALA A 80 19.59 9.53 -9.23
C ALA A 80 18.90 10.45 -10.24
N SER A 81 17.58 10.36 -10.35
CA SER A 81 16.77 11.13 -11.31
C SER A 81 16.27 12.47 -10.76
N VAL A 82 16.59 12.80 -9.50
CA VAL A 82 16.16 14.03 -8.80
C VAL A 82 14.64 14.24 -8.89
N LEU A 83 13.89 13.14 -8.72
CA LEU A 83 12.43 13.19 -8.79
C LEU A 83 11.87 13.76 -7.48
N PRO A 84 10.81 14.59 -7.51
CA PRO A 84 10.19 15.15 -6.32
C PRO A 84 9.35 14.13 -5.53
N VAL A 85 9.71 12.84 -5.56
CA VAL A 85 8.97 11.73 -4.95
C VAL A 85 9.55 11.42 -3.56
N GLN A 86 8.69 11.22 -2.57
CA GLN A 86 9.10 10.69 -1.26
C GLN A 86 8.50 9.31 -1.01
N VAL A 87 9.35 8.36 -0.62
CA VAL A 87 8.93 7.02 -0.19
C VAL A 87 8.70 6.99 1.31
N HIS A 88 7.52 6.57 1.74
CA HIS A 88 7.19 6.40 3.15
C HIS A 88 6.80 4.96 3.43
N VAL A 89 7.60 4.26 4.24
CA VAL A 89 7.29 2.91 4.70
C VAL A 89 6.69 3.00 6.09
N THR A 90 5.44 2.56 6.21
CA THR A 90 4.73 2.50 7.50
C THR A 90 4.79 1.10 8.07
N THR A 91 5.16 0.99 9.35
CA THR A 91 5.19 -0.26 10.10
C THR A 91 4.18 -0.22 11.24
N PRO A 92 3.43 -1.30 11.51
CA PRO A 92 2.51 -1.35 12.63
C PRO A 92 3.25 -1.25 13.96
N SER A 93 2.61 -0.63 14.95
CA SER A 93 3.12 -0.67 16.33
C SER A 93 3.17 -2.11 16.84
N LEU A 94 4.06 -2.39 17.79
CA LEU A 94 4.26 -3.73 18.36
C LEU A 94 2.93 -4.38 18.78
N ALA A 95 2.04 -3.63 19.45
CA ALA A 95 0.74 -4.13 19.86
C ALA A 95 -0.13 -4.56 18.66
N SER A 96 -0.07 -3.83 17.56
CA SER A 96 -0.86 -4.05 16.34
C SER A 96 -0.27 -5.07 15.37
N GLN A 97 0.95 -5.55 15.62
CA GLN A 97 1.53 -6.64 14.83
C GLN A 97 0.66 -7.89 14.94
N PHE A 98 0.54 -8.63 13.83
CA PHE A 98 -0.36 -9.78 13.76
C PHE A 98 -0.04 -10.84 14.81
N VAL A 99 1.23 -11.22 14.95
CA VAL A 99 1.64 -12.24 15.93
C VAL A 99 1.33 -11.78 17.37
N VAL A 100 1.62 -10.51 17.69
CA VAL A 100 1.36 -9.96 19.03
C VAL A 100 -0.15 -9.85 19.31
N SER A 101 -0.94 -9.40 18.34
CA SER A 101 -2.39 -9.27 18.50
C SER A 101 -3.10 -10.62 18.55
N THR A 102 -2.72 -11.57 17.69
CA THR A 102 -3.35 -12.89 17.59
C THR A 102 -2.87 -13.84 18.67
N ILE A 103 -1.56 -14.07 18.78
CA ILE A 103 -1.01 -15.03 19.74
C ILE A 103 -0.87 -14.37 21.11
N GLY A 104 -0.27 -13.17 21.17
CA GLY A 104 0.01 -12.50 22.44
C GLY A 104 -1.23 -12.01 23.17
N ARG A 105 -2.18 -11.39 22.46
CA ARG A 105 -3.42 -10.82 23.04
C ARG A 105 -4.67 -11.69 22.84
N GLY A 106 -4.55 -12.83 22.15
CA GLY A 106 -5.66 -13.75 21.92
C GLY A 106 -6.74 -13.22 20.97
N THR A 107 -6.40 -12.29 20.07
CA THR A 107 -7.35 -11.79 19.07
C THR A 107 -7.61 -12.85 18.02
N LEU A 108 -8.87 -13.26 17.85
CA LEU A 108 -9.23 -14.27 16.87
C LEU A 108 -8.95 -13.78 15.44
N VAL A 109 -8.23 -14.61 14.67
CA VAL A 109 -8.03 -14.40 13.24
C VAL A 109 -9.37 -14.41 12.54
N ARG A 110 -9.58 -13.45 11.64
CA ARG A 110 -10.79 -13.36 10.83
C ARG A 110 -10.69 -14.31 9.66
N ILE A 111 -11.58 -15.28 9.62
CA ILE A 111 -11.84 -16.14 8.48
C ILE A 111 -13.25 -15.85 7.96
N PRO A 112 -13.55 -16.13 6.69
CA PRO A 112 -14.89 -15.90 6.13
C PRO A 112 -16.02 -16.49 7.00
N GLU A 113 -15.75 -17.62 7.68
CA GLU A 113 -16.71 -18.31 8.55
C GLU A 113 -16.99 -17.57 9.87
N ASN A 114 -16.05 -16.78 10.40
CA ASN A 114 -16.20 -16.10 11.70
C ASN A 114 -16.31 -14.56 11.58
N GLY A 115 -16.14 -14.02 10.37
CA GLY A 115 -16.16 -12.59 10.08
C GLY A 115 -17.56 -11.99 9.94
N VAL A 116 -18.61 -12.83 9.87
CA VAL A 116 -20.00 -12.42 9.63
C VAL A 116 -20.89 -13.02 10.72
N ARG A 117 -21.65 -12.16 11.42
CA ARG A 117 -22.79 -12.58 12.24
C ARG A 117 -24.01 -11.83 11.72
N ASP A 118 -25.13 -12.53 11.53
CA ASP A 118 -26.40 -11.96 11.04
C ASP A 118 -26.26 -11.11 9.77
N GLY A 119 -25.48 -11.60 8.80
CA GLY A 119 -25.25 -10.91 7.53
C GLY A 119 -24.44 -9.59 7.64
N ARG A 120 -23.97 -9.23 8.83
CA ARG A 120 -23.14 -8.04 9.06
C ARG A 120 -21.72 -8.44 9.43
N ARG A 121 -20.74 -7.72 8.88
CA ARG A 121 -19.36 -7.78 9.35
C ARG A 121 -19.32 -7.22 10.77
N THR A 122 -19.30 -8.09 11.77
CA THR A 122 -19.11 -7.68 13.17
C THR A 122 -17.67 -7.23 13.36
N ARG A 123 -17.37 -6.19 14.14
CA ARG A 123 -15.98 -5.88 14.55
C ARG A 123 -15.60 -6.73 15.75
N ALA A 124 -14.55 -7.53 15.65
CA ALA A 124 -14.08 -8.41 16.74
C ALA A 124 -13.68 -7.64 18.02
N CYS A 125 -13.40 -6.34 17.90
CA CYS A 125 -12.86 -5.51 19.00
C CYS A 125 -13.57 -4.16 19.14
N ALA A 126 -14.85 -4.02 18.78
CA ALA A 126 -15.58 -2.78 19.10
C ALA A 126 -15.53 -2.48 20.61
N ASP A 127 -15.53 -3.52 21.45
CA ASP A 127 -15.52 -3.38 22.91
C ASP A 127 -14.12 -3.21 23.52
N TYR A 128 -13.05 -3.53 22.78
CA TYR A 128 -11.67 -3.47 23.32
C TYR A 128 -11.10 -2.05 23.25
N VAL A 129 -11.42 -1.30 22.19
CA VAL A 129 -11.01 0.12 22.04
C VAL A 129 -11.77 1.01 23.04
N ALA A 130 -13.01 0.66 23.38
CA ALA A 130 -13.80 1.39 24.38
C ALA A 130 -13.33 1.19 25.83
N ARG A 131 -12.41 0.24 26.10
CA ARG A 131 -11.88 -0.05 27.45
C ARG A 131 -10.46 0.45 27.68
N GLN A 132 -9.83 1.09 26.70
CA GLN A 132 -8.47 1.62 26.78
C GLN A 132 -8.42 3.17 26.74
N VAL A 133 -9.56 3.84 26.92
CA VAL A 133 -9.68 5.30 27.10
C VAL A 133 -10.43 5.57 28.39
#